data_AF-A0A212TBH3-F1
#
_entry.id   AF-A0A212TBH3-F1
#
_cell.length_a   1.000
_cell.length_b   1.000
_cell.length_c   1.000
_cell.angle_alpha   90.00
_cell.angle_beta   90.00
_cell.angle_gamma   90.00
#
_symmetry.space_group_name_H-M   'P 1'
#
loop_
_entity.id
_entity.type
_entity.pdbx_description
1 polymer ?
#
loop_
_entity_poly.entity_id
_entity_poly.type
_entity_poly.pdbx_seq_one_letter_code
_entity_poly.pdbx_strand_id
1 'polypeptide(L)'
;MALWIDRPVWAAHDTLFSHLVSDGGLEESGAASWGGAAQELREALAAAGLHPGWLDGDHADVPAESFEELLGLGARLRSAREITSMLEATGQRLRKGRQGRCLVRRVHSEQERTDLVRSSRVPDAGSTVRQQQVVTDGDRVLLAQTSDGWDLPAAPAHPARPIGFLERATRREGRVQRAHVAYSLTLVDRGVGPSRGSAPIEGRWVPVPEAAQQCGHALWWPLVARGFERGWGA
;
A
#
# COMPACT_ATOMS: atom_id res chain seq x y z
N MET A 1 9.20 0.36 23.50
CA MET A 1 8.94 1.14 22.31
C MET A 1 10.27 1.70 21.91
N ALA A 2 10.73 1.25 20.76
CA ALA A 2 12.02 1.66 20.22
C ALA A 2 11.88 1.95 18.74
N LEU A 3 12.36 3.13 18.35
CA LEU A 3 12.59 3.48 16.97
C LEU A 3 13.98 2.97 16.57
N TRP A 4 14.04 2.26 15.45
CA TRP A 4 15.29 1.79 14.87
C TRP A 4 15.51 2.46 13.53
N ILE A 5 16.74 2.90 13.28
CA ILE A 5 17.14 3.56 12.05
C ILE A 5 18.40 2.89 11.50
N ASP A 6 18.51 2.70 10.18
CA ASP A 6 19.75 2.27 9.53
C ASP A 6 20.58 3.45 9.01
N ARG A 7 21.84 3.19 8.66
CA ARG A 7 22.70 4.23 8.07
C ARG A 7 22.14 4.65 6.70
N PRO A 8 22.27 5.93 6.33
CA PRO A 8 21.82 6.40 5.03
C PRO A 8 22.71 5.80 3.93
N VAL A 9 22.19 4.84 3.18
CA VAL A 9 22.94 4.11 2.13
C VAL A 9 22.15 3.99 0.82
N TRP A 10 20.87 4.34 0.82
CA TRP A 10 19.97 4.16 -0.32
C TRP A 10 19.88 5.45 -1.13
N ALA A 11 20.48 5.46 -2.32
CA ALA A 11 20.51 6.66 -3.16
C ALA A 11 19.20 6.85 -3.95
N ALA A 12 18.56 8.01 -3.80
CA ALA A 12 17.43 8.48 -4.60
C ALA A 12 17.34 10.01 -4.49
N HIS A 13 16.70 10.69 -5.46
CA HIS A 13 16.41 12.13 -5.37
C HIS A 13 17.61 13.00 -4.92
N ASP A 14 18.80 12.73 -5.45
CA ASP A 14 20.05 13.43 -5.13
C ASP A 14 20.46 13.40 -3.65
N THR A 15 19.94 12.44 -2.87
CA THR A 15 20.29 12.22 -1.47
C THR A 15 20.38 10.72 -1.14
N LEU A 16 20.82 10.42 0.07
CA LEU A 16 20.78 9.09 0.66
C LEU A 16 19.61 9.00 1.63
N PHE A 17 19.03 7.82 1.75
CA PHE A 17 17.91 7.55 2.66
C PHE A 17 18.27 6.49 3.68
N SER A 18 17.69 6.65 4.87
CA SER A 18 17.63 5.66 5.94
C SER A 18 16.21 5.13 6.08
N HIS A 19 16.07 3.89 6.53
CA HIS A 19 14.82 3.31 6.97
C HIS A 19 14.64 3.53 8.46
N LEU A 20 13.58 4.23 8.84
CA LEU A 20 13.11 4.35 10.21
C LEU A 20 11.95 3.38 10.44
N VAL A 21 12.02 2.57 11.49
CA VAL A 21 10.99 1.60 11.89
C VAL A 21 10.67 1.71 13.36
N SER A 22 9.49 1.25 13.76
CA SER A 22 9.15 1.01 15.16
C SER A 22 9.09 -0.50 15.43
N ASP A 23 9.52 -0.90 16.63
CA ASP A 23 9.32 -2.27 17.13
C ASP A 23 7.89 -2.55 17.60
N GLY A 24 7.04 -1.52 17.67
CA GLY A 24 5.67 -1.60 18.15
C GLY A 24 5.57 -2.01 19.62
N GLY A 25 6.55 -1.69 20.45
CA GLY A 25 6.57 -2.10 21.86
C GLY A 25 6.93 -3.57 22.06
N LEU A 26 7.55 -4.21 21.07
CA LEU A 26 8.05 -5.59 21.15
C LEU A 26 8.97 -5.80 22.36
N GLU A 27 9.94 -4.90 22.59
CA GLU A 27 10.91 -5.04 23.70
C GLU A 27 10.24 -5.02 25.09
N GLU A 28 9.10 -4.34 25.24
CA GLU A 28 8.45 -4.16 26.55
C GLU A 28 7.32 -5.15 26.80
N SER A 29 6.52 -5.43 25.77
CA SER A 29 5.30 -6.25 25.90
C SER A 29 5.49 -7.69 25.40
N GLY A 30 6.60 -7.97 24.71
CA GLY A 30 6.84 -9.24 24.04
C GLY A 30 6.05 -9.43 22.73
N ALA A 31 5.22 -8.45 22.33
CA ALA A 31 4.46 -8.49 21.08
C ALA A 31 4.40 -7.11 20.42
N ALA A 32 4.70 -7.03 19.11
CA ALA A 32 4.62 -5.76 18.39
C ALA A 32 3.16 -5.34 18.14
N SER A 33 2.80 -4.12 18.49
CA SER A 33 1.53 -3.49 18.12
C SER A 33 1.60 -2.89 16.71
N TRP A 34 0.64 -3.22 15.84
CA TRP A 34 0.51 -2.61 14.52
C TRP A 34 0.06 -1.16 14.61
N GLY A 35 -0.90 -0.86 15.50
CA GLY A 35 -1.39 0.50 15.72
C GLY A 35 -0.32 1.40 16.32
N GLY A 36 0.33 0.91 17.37
CA GLY A 36 1.44 1.56 18.07
C GLY A 36 2.60 1.87 17.13
N ALA A 37 3.09 0.88 16.37
CA ALA A 37 4.20 1.11 15.45
C ALA A 37 3.89 2.18 14.39
N ALA A 38 2.67 2.17 13.82
CA ALA A 38 2.27 3.18 12.85
C ALA A 38 2.15 4.58 13.48
N GLN A 39 1.71 4.64 14.74
CA GLN A 39 1.59 5.89 15.49
C GLN A 39 2.95 6.48 15.86
N GLU A 40 3.84 5.66 16.42
CA GLU A 40 5.19 6.05 16.79
C GLU A 40 5.98 6.60 15.59
N LEU A 41 5.84 5.97 14.42
CA LEU A 41 6.47 6.48 13.20
C LEU A 41 5.92 7.85 12.77
N ARG A 42 4.60 8.08 12.91
CA ARG A 42 4.01 9.40 12.63
C ARG A 42 4.52 10.46 13.59
N GLU A 43 4.63 10.12 14.87
CA GLU A 43 5.12 11.02 15.91
C GLU A 43 6.60 11.35 15.72
N ALA A 44 7.42 10.36 15.37
CA ALA A 44 8.83 10.56 15.07
C ALA A 44 9.04 11.50 13.88
N LEU A 45 8.28 11.31 12.79
CA LEU A 45 8.34 12.21 11.63
C LEU A 45 7.90 13.62 12.01
N ALA A 46 6.81 13.78 12.75
CA ALA A 46 6.34 15.09 13.18
C ALA A 46 7.36 15.80 14.08
N ALA A 47 8.00 15.07 15.00
CA ALA A 47 9.03 15.60 15.90
C ALA A 47 10.29 16.07 15.14
N ALA A 48 10.66 15.37 14.07
CA ALA A 48 11.76 15.75 13.18
C ALA A 48 11.37 16.76 12.06
N GLY A 49 10.17 17.35 12.13
CA GLY A 49 9.68 18.28 11.11
C GLY A 49 9.46 17.66 9.72
N LEU A 50 9.36 16.34 9.63
CA LEU A 50 9.23 15.58 8.40
C LEU A 50 7.77 15.36 7.99
N HIS A 51 7.51 15.45 6.69
CA HIS A 51 6.18 15.23 6.12
C HIS A 51 5.72 13.76 6.31
N PRO A 52 4.45 13.48 6.65
CA PRO A 52 3.94 12.11 6.81
C PRO A 52 4.08 11.23 5.55
N GLY A 53 4.23 11.86 4.39
CA GLY A 53 4.52 11.22 3.11
C GLY A 53 5.88 10.52 3.02
N TRP A 54 6.72 10.56 4.06
CA TRP A 54 7.88 9.68 4.17
C TRP A 54 7.50 8.26 4.63
N LEU A 55 6.30 8.07 5.21
CA LEU A 55 5.79 6.75 5.57
C LEU A 55 5.48 5.92 4.32
N ASP A 56 5.92 4.67 4.35
CA ASP A 56 5.70 3.71 3.28
C ASP A 56 5.26 2.34 3.81
N GLY A 57 4.30 2.38 4.73
CA GLY A 57 3.64 1.22 5.33
C GLY A 57 4.28 0.84 6.67
N ASP A 58 5.28 -0.03 6.62
CA ASP A 58 5.98 -0.60 7.79
C ASP A 58 7.26 0.14 8.19
N HIS A 59 7.63 1.17 7.45
CA HIS A 59 8.78 2.04 7.71
C HIS A 59 8.52 3.46 7.17
N ALA A 60 9.39 4.40 7.55
CA ALA A 60 9.57 5.66 6.86
C ALA A 60 10.93 5.67 6.16
N ASP A 61 10.97 6.12 4.91
CA ASP A 61 12.22 6.44 4.21
C ASP A 61 12.58 7.89 4.54
N VAL A 62 13.61 8.13 5.35
CA VAL A 62 13.98 9.49 5.82
C VAL A 62 15.29 9.94 5.16
N PRO A 63 15.41 11.21 4.74
CA PRO A 63 16.61 11.70 4.08
C PRO A 63 17.80 11.76 5.06
N ALA A 64 19.01 11.64 4.53
CA ALA A 64 20.25 11.60 5.32
C ALA A 64 20.43 12.81 6.25
N GLU A 65 19.92 13.99 5.86
CA GLU A 65 19.96 15.21 6.67
C GLU A 65 19.20 15.09 8.01
N SER A 66 18.16 14.25 8.07
CA SER A 66 17.38 14.02 9.29
C SER A 66 17.93 12.89 10.16
N PHE A 67 18.99 12.20 9.73
CA PHE A 67 19.54 11.04 10.42
C PHE A 67 20.02 11.38 11.84
N GLU A 68 20.85 12.42 11.98
CA GLU A 68 21.40 12.83 13.28
C GLU A 68 20.30 13.38 14.21
N GLU A 69 19.32 14.11 13.66
CA GLU A 69 18.16 14.59 14.42
C GLU A 69 17.34 13.44 14.99
N LEU A 70 17.04 12.41 14.18
CA LEU A 70 16.30 11.23 14.62
C LEU A 70 17.06 10.44 15.69
N LEU A 71 18.39 10.35 15.60
CA LEU A 71 19.21 9.80 16.68
C LEU A 71 19.08 10.64 17.97
N GLY A 72 19.13 11.97 17.85
CA GLY A 72 18.92 12.90 18.96
C GLY A 72 17.53 12.77 19.61
N LEU A 73 16.51 12.42 18.82
CA LEU A 73 15.14 12.13 19.28
C LEU A 73 14.98 10.72 19.87
N GLY A 74 16.06 9.93 19.95
CA GLY A 74 16.08 8.62 20.60
C GLY A 74 15.94 7.43 19.67
N ALA A 75 15.96 7.62 18.34
CA ALA A 75 16.12 6.52 17.41
C ALA A 75 17.47 5.85 17.63
N ARG A 76 17.50 4.51 17.54
CA ARG A 76 18.70 3.71 17.81
C ARG A 76 19.19 3.07 16.52
N LEU A 77 20.49 3.13 16.28
CA LEU A 77 21.10 2.59 15.07
C LEU A 77 21.01 1.06 15.02
N ARG A 78 20.54 0.52 13.90
CA ARG A 78 20.55 -0.91 13.56
C ARG A 78 20.95 -1.09 12.11
N SER A 79 21.45 -2.27 11.75
CA SER A 79 21.64 -2.60 10.33
C SER A 79 20.28 -2.80 9.64
N ALA A 80 20.23 -2.52 8.34
CA ALA A 80 19.05 -2.82 7.51
C ALA A 80 18.59 -4.28 7.61
N ARG A 81 19.56 -5.20 7.82
CA ARG A 81 19.29 -6.63 8.02
C ARG A 81 18.59 -6.89 9.35
N GLU A 82 19.04 -6.30 10.45
CA GLU A 82 18.37 -6.43 11.76
C GLU A 82 16.96 -5.86 11.72
N ILE A 83 16.79 -4.68 11.10
CA ILE A 83 15.48 -4.06 10.88
C ILE A 83 14.55 -5.00 10.11
N THR A 84 15.02 -5.53 8.98
CA THR A 84 14.21 -6.42 8.15
C THR A 84 13.82 -7.69 8.91
N SER A 85 14.78 -8.33 9.60
CA SER A 85 14.52 -9.52 10.41
C SER A 85 13.49 -9.26 11.51
N MET A 86 13.56 -8.10 12.17
CA MET A 86 12.59 -7.70 13.20
C MET A 86 11.19 -7.53 12.58
N LEU A 87 11.07 -6.79 11.47
CA LEU A 87 9.78 -6.58 10.80
C LEU A 87 9.16 -7.90 10.33
N GLU A 88 9.98 -8.85 9.88
CA GLU A 88 9.54 -10.19 9.48
C GLU A 88 9.06 -10.99 10.69
N ALA A 89 9.84 -11.04 11.77
CA ALA A 89 9.52 -11.77 13.00
C ALA A 89 8.24 -11.24 13.67
N THR A 90 8.03 -9.92 13.64
CA THR A 90 6.85 -9.25 14.22
C THR A 90 5.63 -9.27 13.30
N GLY A 91 5.80 -9.75 12.07
CA GLY A 91 4.77 -9.75 11.03
C GLY A 91 4.39 -8.36 10.54
N GLN A 92 5.15 -7.32 10.90
CA GLN A 92 4.92 -5.94 10.46
C GLN A 92 5.26 -5.76 8.98
N ARG A 93 6.23 -6.53 8.46
CA ARG A 93 6.79 -6.39 7.12
C ARG A 93 5.70 -6.35 6.04
N LEU A 94 5.76 -5.36 5.16
CA LEU A 94 4.92 -5.21 3.98
C LEU A 94 5.76 -5.37 2.70
N ARG A 95 5.57 -6.47 1.98
CA ARG A 95 6.31 -6.76 0.75
C ARG A 95 5.63 -6.11 -0.45
N LYS A 96 6.26 -5.08 -1.03
CA LYS A 96 5.67 -4.28 -2.14
C LYS A 96 6.26 -4.58 -3.52
N GLY A 97 7.44 -5.22 -3.57
CA GLY A 97 8.27 -5.28 -4.77
C GLY A 97 9.09 -4.01 -5.01
N ARG A 98 9.96 -4.02 -6.01
CA ARG A 98 10.80 -2.86 -6.38
C ARG A 98 9.89 -1.72 -6.85
N GLN A 99 10.13 -0.49 -6.38
CA GLN A 99 9.32 0.73 -6.66
C GLN A 99 7.86 0.68 -6.15
N GLY A 100 7.47 -0.38 -5.42
CA GLY A 100 6.14 -0.47 -4.84
C GLY A 100 5.96 0.48 -3.67
N ARG A 101 4.78 1.09 -3.55
CA ARG A 101 4.45 2.11 -2.54
C ARG A 101 3.16 1.74 -1.81
N CYS A 102 3.18 1.76 -0.48
CA CYS A 102 1.98 1.73 0.35
C CYS A 102 1.28 3.09 0.21
N LEU A 103 0.09 3.08 -0.38
CA LEU A 103 -0.76 4.26 -0.51
C LEU A 103 -1.58 4.48 0.76
N VAL A 104 -2.05 3.39 1.37
CA VAL A 104 -2.86 3.42 2.58
C VAL A 104 -2.51 2.22 3.44
N ARG A 105 -2.28 2.47 4.73
CA ARG A 105 -2.29 1.46 5.78
C ARG A 105 -3.45 1.77 6.72
N ARG A 106 -4.33 0.79 6.94
CA ARG A 106 -5.42 0.87 7.92
C ARG A 106 -5.30 -0.31 8.88
N VAL A 107 -5.03 0.00 10.14
CA VAL A 107 -5.08 -0.97 11.25
C VAL A 107 -6.51 -0.95 11.77
N HIS A 108 -7.22 -2.08 11.66
CA HIS A 108 -8.60 -2.22 12.16
C HIS A 108 -8.57 -2.69 13.62
N SER A 109 -7.60 -3.53 13.95
CA SER A 109 -7.30 -3.99 15.30
C SER A 109 -5.86 -4.49 15.35
N GLU A 110 -5.40 -4.91 16.53
CA GLU A 110 -4.12 -5.61 16.67
C GLU A 110 -4.11 -7.00 16.03
N GLN A 111 -5.26 -7.47 15.56
CA GLN A 111 -5.41 -8.74 14.85
C GLN A 111 -5.62 -8.56 13.35
N GLU A 112 -6.05 -7.39 12.87
CA GLU A 112 -6.36 -7.15 11.46
C GLU A 112 -5.86 -5.79 10.94
N ARG A 113 -5.13 -5.84 9.82
CA ARG A 113 -4.63 -4.67 9.10
C ARG A 113 -4.81 -4.86 7.60
N THR A 114 -5.05 -3.76 6.91
CA THR A 114 -5.07 -3.69 5.45
C THR A 114 -4.07 -2.68 4.92
N ASP A 115 -3.38 -3.04 3.84
CA ASP A 115 -2.40 -2.22 3.15
C ASP A 115 -2.75 -2.15 1.66
N LEU A 116 -3.10 -0.96 1.16
CA LEU A 116 -3.25 -0.70 -0.27
C LEU A 116 -1.88 -0.33 -0.83
N VAL A 117 -1.40 -1.12 -1.79
CA VAL A 117 -0.08 -0.99 -2.38
C VAL A 117 -0.20 -0.73 -3.87
N ARG A 118 0.40 0.36 -4.35
CA ARG A 118 0.69 0.57 -5.77
C ARG A 118 1.94 -0.22 -6.12
N SER A 119 1.85 -1.11 -7.10
CA SER A 119 2.97 -1.93 -7.53
C SER A 119 2.76 -2.43 -8.96
N SER A 120 3.86 -2.56 -9.70
CA SER A 120 3.87 -3.24 -11.01
C SER A 120 3.86 -4.76 -10.89
N ARG A 121 3.83 -5.30 -9.66
CA ARG A 121 3.78 -6.73 -9.37
C ARG A 121 2.56 -7.03 -8.50
N VAL A 122 1.81 -8.06 -8.89
CA VAL A 122 0.76 -8.63 -8.04
C VAL A 122 1.31 -9.77 -7.17
N PRO A 123 0.73 -10.02 -6.00
CA PRO A 123 1.10 -11.14 -5.14
C PRO A 123 0.87 -12.50 -5.80
N ASP A 124 1.49 -13.55 -5.27
CA ASP A 124 1.37 -14.91 -5.80
C ASP A 124 -0.08 -15.41 -5.77
N ALA A 125 -0.45 -16.25 -6.75
CA ALA A 125 -1.80 -16.77 -6.93
C ALA A 125 -2.33 -17.49 -5.68
N GLY A 126 -1.47 -18.20 -4.94
CA GLY A 126 -1.85 -18.90 -3.70
C GLY A 126 -2.29 -17.99 -2.56
N SER A 127 -2.02 -16.68 -2.64
CA SER A 127 -2.45 -15.68 -1.65
C SER A 127 -3.47 -14.69 -2.21
N THR A 128 -3.74 -14.74 -3.51
CA THR A 128 -4.65 -13.82 -4.20
C THR A 128 -6.06 -14.41 -4.18
N VAL A 129 -6.94 -13.83 -3.37
CA VAL A 129 -8.32 -14.32 -3.18
C VAL A 129 -9.28 -13.74 -4.21
N ARG A 130 -8.92 -12.61 -4.83
CA ARG A 130 -9.74 -11.92 -5.83
C ARG A 130 -8.87 -11.09 -6.75
N GLN A 131 -9.32 -10.92 -7.99
CA GLN A 131 -8.72 -10.00 -8.95
C GLN A 131 -9.79 -9.02 -9.45
N GLN A 132 -9.48 -7.74 -9.43
CA GLN A 132 -10.35 -6.66 -9.92
C GLN A 132 -9.59 -5.81 -10.94
N GLN A 133 -10.32 -5.16 -11.82
CA GLN A 133 -9.74 -4.30 -12.85
C GLN A 133 -10.36 -2.92 -12.84
N VAL A 134 -9.50 -1.92 -12.94
CA VAL A 134 -9.89 -0.55 -13.27
C VAL A 134 -10.04 -0.52 -14.78
N VAL A 135 -11.26 -0.36 -15.28
CA VAL A 135 -11.52 -0.17 -16.71
C VAL A 135 -11.83 1.30 -16.93
N THR A 136 -11.04 1.97 -17.77
CA THR A 136 -11.18 3.42 -17.99
C THR A 136 -10.94 3.81 -19.44
N ASP A 137 -11.64 4.84 -19.89
CA ASP A 137 -11.43 5.50 -21.19
C ASP A 137 -10.71 6.85 -21.07
N GLY A 138 -10.12 7.13 -19.91
CA GLY A 138 -9.34 8.34 -19.61
C GLY A 138 -10.02 9.33 -18.67
N ASP A 139 -11.35 9.40 -18.63
CA ASP A 139 -12.10 10.30 -17.72
C ASP A 139 -13.34 9.66 -17.08
N ARG A 140 -13.67 8.42 -17.46
CA ARG A 140 -14.68 7.60 -16.80
C ARG A 140 -14.07 6.30 -16.31
N VAL A 141 -14.70 5.70 -15.32
CA VAL A 141 -14.40 4.35 -14.85
C VAL A 141 -15.65 3.49 -14.98
N LEU A 142 -15.49 2.24 -15.39
CA LEU A 142 -16.56 1.27 -15.37
C LEU A 142 -16.73 0.74 -13.93
N LEU A 143 -17.92 0.91 -13.37
CA LEU A 143 -18.31 0.31 -12.09
C LEU A 143 -19.28 -0.84 -12.33
N ALA A 144 -19.11 -1.94 -11.60
CA ALA A 144 -20.02 -3.07 -11.60
C ALA A 144 -20.90 -3.03 -10.34
N GLN A 145 -22.15 -3.47 -10.49
CA GLN A 145 -23.06 -3.62 -9.35
C GLN A 145 -22.67 -4.88 -8.55
N THR A 146 -22.58 -4.73 -7.24
CA THR A 146 -22.37 -5.82 -6.28
C THR A 146 -23.51 -5.84 -5.26
N SER A 147 -23.54 -6.85 -4.38
CA SER A 147 -24.46 -6.89 -3.23
C SER A 147 -24.27 -5.69 -2.29
N ASP A 148 -23.05 -5.16 -2.23
CA ASP A 148 -22.63 -4.15 -1.26
C ASP A 148 -22.55 -2.74 -1.89
N GLY A 149 -23.10 -2.58 -3.11
CA GLY A 149 -23.08 -1.33 -3.88
C GLY A 149 -22.20 -1.41 -5.13
N TRP A 150 -21.61 -0.28 -5.53
CA TRP A 150 -20.77 -0.19 -6.73
C TRP A 150 -19.29 -0.49 -6.41
N ASP A 151 -18.67 -1.34 -7.22
CA ASP A 151 -17.26 -1.72 -7.09
C ASP A 151 -16.56 -1.82 -8.46
N LEU A 152 -15.24 -2.04 -8.46
CA LEU A 152 -14.50 -2.39 -9.65
C LEU A 152 -14.92 -3.77 -10.17
N PRO A 153 -15.10 -3.94 -11.49
CA PRO A 153 -15.42 -5.22 -12.07
C PRO A 153 -14.31 -6.27 -11.81
N ALA A 154 -14.71 -7.53 -11.82
CA ALA A 154 -13.77 -8.65 -11.75
C ALA A 154 -12.79 -8.61 -12.93
N ALA A 155 -11.53 -8.93 -12.67
CA ALA A 155 -10.52 -9.05 -13.73
C ALA A 155 -10.54 -10.46 -14.35
N PRO A 156 -10.18 -10.60 -15.63
CA PRO A 156 -9.88 -11.92 -16.20
C PRO A 156 -8.64 -12.53 -15.51
N ALA A 157 -8.47 -13.84 -15.60
CA ALA A 157 -7.37 -14.57 -14.95
C ALA A 157 -5.96 -14.11 -15.38
N HIS A 158 -5.82 -13.53 -16.57
CA HIS A 158 -4.56 -13.05 -17.13
C HIS A 158 -4.63 -11.56 -17.51
N PRO A 159 -4.76 -10.64 -16.55
CA PRO A 159 -4.83 -9.23 -16.84
C PRO A 159 -3.42 -8.67 -17.15
N ALA A 160 -3.28 -7.94 -18.24
CA ALA A 160 -1.97 -7.59 -18.79
C ALA A 160 -1.20 -6.54 -17.97
N ARG A 161 -1.89 -5.69 -17.19
CA ARG A 161 -1.28 -4.51 -16.58
C ARG A 161 -1.57 -4.40 -15.08
N PRO A 162 -0.74 -5.01 -14.22
CA PRO A 162 -0.78 -4.81 -12.78
C PRO A 162 -0.61 -3.34 -12.40
N ILE A 163 -1.43 -2.87 -11.46
CA ILE A 163 -1.30 -1.52 -10.90
C ILE A 163 -1.15 -1.53 -9.37
N GLY A 164 -1.48 -2.64 -8.72
CA GLY A 164 -1.30 -2.78 -7.29
C GLY A 164 -2.07 -3.94 -6.70
N PHE A 165 -2.15 -3.94 -5.38
CA PHE A 165 -2.93 -4.90 -4.62
C PHE A 165 -3.35 -4.33 -3.27
N LEU A 166 -4.43 -4.87 -2.71
CA LEU A 166 -4.77 -4.72 -1.30
C LEU A 166 -4.28 -5.97 -0.57
N GLU A 167 -3.41 -5.83 0.41
CA GLU A 167 -3.07 -6.89 1.35
C GLU A 167 -3.96 -6.76 2.58
N ARG A 168 -4.55 -7.88 3.01
CA ARG A 168 -5.14 -8.04 4.34
C ARG A 168 -4.26 -9.00 5.14
N ALA A 169 -3.70 -8.49 6.23
CA ALA A 169 -2.90 -9.25 7.18
C ALA A 169 -3.75 -9.53 8.43
N THR A 170 -3.81 -10.80 8.83
CA THR A 170 -4.54 -11.23 10.03
C THR A 170 -3.62 -12.03 10.94
N ARG A 171 -3.56 -11.67 12.23
CA ARG A 171 -2.86 -12.46 13.25
C ARG A 171 -3.77 -13.56 13.79
N ARG A 172 -3.30 -14.81 13.71
CA ARG A 172 -3.95 -16.00 14.29
C ARG A 172 -2.88 -16.89 14.90
N GLU A 173 -3.05 -17.24 16.18
CA GLU A 173 -2.14 -18.15 16.90
C GLU A 173 -0.65 -17.78 16.78
N GLY A 174 -0.34 -16.48 16.89
CA GLY A 174 1.03 -15.97 16.78
C GLY A 174 1.61 -15.93 15.36
N ARG A 175 0.83 -16.29 14.33
CA ARG A 175 1.23 -16.20 12.91
C ARG A 175 0.44 -15.13 12.18
N VAL A 176 1.06 -14.52 11.17
CA VAL A 176 0.38 -13.59 10.26
C VAL A 176 -0.01 -14.32 8.98
N GLN A 177 -1.31 -14.42 8.72
CA GLN A 177 -1.88 -14.86 7.45
C GLN A 177 -2.12 -13.65 6.56
N ARG A 178 -1.91 -13.82 5.25
CA ARG A 178 -2.03 -12.75 4.25
C ARG A 178 -2.94 -13.18 3.13
N ALA A 179 -3.89 -12.32 2.79
CA ALA A 179 -4.78 -12.49 1.65
C ALA A 179 -4.76 -11.22 0.80
N HIS A 180 -4.79 -11.37 -0.52
CA HIS A 180 -4.61 -10.26 -1.43
C HIS A 180 -5.79 -10.10 -2.40
N VAL A 181 -6.14 -8.85 -2.69
CA VAL A 181 -6.93 -8.48 -3.86
C VAL A 181 -5.99 -7.82 -4.86
N ALA A 182 -5.83 -8.43 -6.03
CA ALA A 182 -4.98 -7.87 -7.08
C ALA A 182 -5.77 -6.87 -7.94
N TYR A 183 -5.13 -5.76 -8.29
CA TYR A 183 -5.70 -4.73 -9.16
C TYR A 183 -4.91 -4.63 -10.46
N SER A 184 -5.63 -4.60 -11.56
CA SER A 184 -5.11 -4.39 -12.90
C SER A 184 -5.80 -3.22 -13.59
N LEU A 185 -5.21 -2.73 -14.68
CA LEU A 185 -5.75 -1.65 -15.48
C LEU A 185 -6.05 -2.12 -16.89
N THR A 186 -7.23 -1.75 -17.38
CA THR A 186 -7.66 -1.91 -18.76
C THR A 186 -8.00 -0.52 -19.31
N LEU A 187 -7.24 -0.06 -20.29
CA LEU A 187 -7.55 1.16 -21.04
C LEU A 187 -8.42 0.80 -22.23
N VAL A 188 -9.51 1.53 -22.45
CA VAL A 188 -10.40 1.35 -23.60
C VAL A 188 -10.54 2.64 -24.38
N ASP A 189 -10.59 2.54 -25.71
CA ASP A 189 -10.85 3.70 -26.56
C ASP A 189 -12.33 4.10 -26.49
N ARG A 190 -12.61 5.40 -26.40
CA ARG A 190 -14.00 5.90 -26.41
C ARG A 190 -14.73 5.48 -27.68
N GLY A 191 -15.95 4.97 -27.53
CA GLY A 191 -16.79 4.56 -28.66
C GLY A 191 -16.44 3.18 -29.22
N VAL A 192 -15.25 2.66 -28.91
CA VAL A 192 -14.90 1.25 -29.06
C VAL A 192 -15.19 0.61 -27.70
N GLY A 193 -16.48 0.39 -27.40
CA GLY A 193 -16.86 -0.45 -26.25
C GLY A 193 -16.03 -1.74 -26.28
N PRO A 194 -15.67 -2.36 -25.14
CA PRO A 194 -14.62 -3.39 -25.05
C PRO A 194 -14.76 -4.41 -26.19
N SER A 195 -13.97 -4.27 -27.27
CA SER A 195 -14.32 -4.94 -28.53
C SER A 195 -13.43 -6.16 -28.81
N ARG A 196 -14.12 -7.27 -29.10
CA ARG A 196 -13.69 -8.56 -29.66
C ARG A 196 -12.95 -9.50 -28.70
N GLY A 197 -13.75 -10.32 -28.00
CA GLY A 197 -13.30 -11.58 -27.38
C GLY A 197 -13.69 -11.75 -25.92
N SER A 198 -13.91 -10.66 -25.18
CA SER A 198 -14.47 -10.66 -23.84
C SER A 198 -15.96 -10.32 -23.90
N ALA A 199 -16.80 -11.09 -23.22
CA ALA A 199 -18.19 -10.68 -22.97
C ALA A 199 -18.22 -9.23 -22.42
N PRO A 200 -19.24 -8.41 -22.76
CA PRO A 200 -19.37 -7.08 -22.19
C PRO A 200 -19.36 -7.18 -20.67
N ILE A 201 -18.47 -6.45 -20.03
CA ILE A 201 -18.45 -6.35 -18.57
C ILE A 201 -19.71 -5.59 -18.17
N GLU A 202 -20.63 -6.27 -17.50
CA GLU A 202 -21.85 -5.65 -17.01
C GLU A 202 -21.49 -4.57 -15.98
N GLY A 203 -21.98 -3.36 -16.22
CA GLY A 203 -21.63 -2.20 -15.41
C GLY A 203 -22.04 -0.88 -16.02
N ARG A 204 -21.74 0.21 -15.31
CA ARG A 204 -22.04 1.58 -15.69
C ARG A 204 -20.74 2.38 -15.83
N TRP A 205 -20.62 3.10 -16.93
CA TRP A 205 -19.56 4.10 -17.10
C TRP A 205 -19.89 5.33 -16.26
N VAL A 206 -19.00 5.68 -15.33
CA VAL A 206 -19.18 6.78 -14.39
C VAL A 206 -18.03 7.77 -14.53
N PRO A 207 -18.30 9.09 -14.72
CA PRO A 207 -17.27 10.12 -14.67
C PRO A 207 -16.45 10.05 -13.38
N VAL A 208 -15.14 10.27 -13.45
CA VAL A 208 -14.25 10.19 -12.28
C VAL A 208 -14.74 11.01 -11.07
N PRO A 209 -15.23 12.25 -11.22
CA PRO A 209 -15.77 13.01 -10.09
C PRO A 209 -16.99 12.35 -9.43
N GLU A 210 -17.86 11.73 -10.21
CA GLU A 210 -19.04 11.01 -9.69
C GLU A 210 -18.62 9.70 -9.03
N ALA A 211 -17.66 8.97 -9.63
CA ALA A 211 -17.10 7.76 -9.03
C ALA A 211 -16.39 8.06 -7.70
N ALA A 212 -15.74 9.23 -7.58
CA ALA A 212 -15.14 9.69 -6.33
C ALA A 212 -16.20 9.90 -5.23
N GLN A 213 -17.37 10.43 -5.57
CA GLN A 213 -18.46 10.61 -4.62
C GLN A 213 -19.07 9.27 -4.19
N GLN A 214 -19.27 8.35 -5.15
CA GLN A 214 -19.90 7.06 -4.89
C GLN A 214 -18.97 6.06 -4.19
N CYS A 215 -17.71 5.99 -4.62
CA CYS A 215 -16.75 4.96 -4.22
C CYS A 215 -15.52 5.52 -3.49
N GLY A 216 -15.47 6.82 -3.16
CA GLY A 216 -14.31 7.45 -2.50
C GLY A 216 -13.95 6.85 -1.14
N HIS A 217 -14.91 6.17 -0.50
CA HIS A 217 -14.71 5.45 0.75
C HIS A 217 -14.10 4.05 0.56
N ALA A 218 -14.13 3.51 -0.67
CA ALA A 218 -13.64 2.18 -0.98
C ALA A 218 -12.11 2.12 -0.81
N LEU A 219 -11.62 1.01 -0.24
CA LEU A 219 -10.19 0.84 0.05
C LEU A 219 -9.30 0.90 -1.21
N TRP A 220 -9.85 0.60 -2.39
CA TRP A 220 -9.11 0.67 -3.66
C TRP A 220 -9.09 2.08 -4.27
N TRP A 221 -9.97 2.99 -3.87
CA TRP A 221 -10.13 4.30 -4.52
C TRP A 221 -8.82 5.11 -4.59
N PRO A 222 -7.97 5.16 -3.55
CA PRO A 222 -6.70 5.89 -3.63
C PRO A 222 -5.78 5.41 -4.75
N LEU A 223 -5.85 4.12 -5.14
CA LEU A 223 -5.10 3.60 -6.28
C LEU A 223 -5.60 4.19 -7.60
N VAL A 224 -6.94 4.32 -7.74
CA VAL A 224 -7.60 4.89 -8.91
C VAL A 224 -7.37 6.39 -9.01
N ALA A 225 -7.61 7.13 -7.93
CA ALA A 225 -7.36 8.57 -7.87
C ALA A 225 -5.91 8.91 -8.26
N ARG A 226 -4.94 8.19 -7.70
CA ARG A 226 -3.52 8.39 -8.01
C ARG A 226 -3.17 8.10 -9.46
N GLY A 227 -3.83 7.11 -10.07
CA GLY A 227 -3.67 6.78 -11.48
C GLY A 227 -4.14 7.90 -12.40
N PHE A 228 -5.26 8.56 -12.07
CA PHE A 228 -5.73 9.72 -12.81
C PHE A 228 -4.88 10.97 -12.57
N GLU A 229 -4.41 11.22 -11.35
CA GLU A 229 -3.52 12.36 -11.03
C GLU A 229 -2.19 12.32 -11.81
N ARG A 230 -1.61 11.13 -11.96
CA ARG A 230 -0.28 10.96 -12.59
C ARG A 230 -0.34 10.59 -14.07
N GLY A 231 -1.54 10.27 -14.57
CA GLY A 231 -1.69 9.56 -15.82
C GLY A 231 -1.32 8.08 -15.64
N TRP A 232 -2.13 7.21 -16.23
CA TRP A 232 -1.94 5.77 -16.19
C TRP A 232 -0.70 5.35 -17.03
N GLY A 233 0.51 5.59 -16.52
CA GLY A 233 1.77 5.29 -17.22
C GLY A 233 3.01 6.07 -16.80
N ALA A 234 2.91 6.99 -15.83
CA ALA A 234 4.05 7.77 -15.31
C ALA A 234 4.58 7.25 -13.96
#